data_AF-A0A2E0BCA0-F1
#
_entry.id   AF-A0A2E0BCA0-F1
#
_cell.length_a   1.000
_cell.length_b   1.000
_cell.length_c   1.000
_cell.angle_alpha   90.00
_cell.angle_beta   90.00
_cell.angle_gamma   90.00
#
_symmetry.space_group_name_H-M   'P 1'
#
loop_
_entity.id
_entity.type
_entity.pdbx_description
1 polymer ?
#
loop_
_entity_poly.entity_id
_entity_poly.type
_entity_poly.pdbx_seq_one_letter_code
_entity_poly.pdbx_strand_id
1 'polypeptide(L)'
;MEEFKTWFLVGFDHILNVAALDHILFVLALVVVYKPNMIKQIVILITAFTIGHSITLIISALDLITYDQKVIEFAIPLTIVLTSLNNIINRKKEIKKAVT
;
A
#
# COMPACT_ATOMS: atom_id res chain seq x y z
N MET A 1 -23.12 12.64 -14.67
CA MET A 1 -22.62 11.26 -14.89
C MET A 1 -21.29 11.23 -15.64
N GLU A 2 -21.03 12.16 -16.56
CA GLU A 2 -19.73 12.31 -17.23
C GLU A 2 -18.57 12.56 -16.26
N GLU A 3 -18.71 13.47 -15.28
CA GLU A 3 -17.62 13.80 -14.35
C GLU A 3 -17.11 12.61 -13.52
N PHE A 4 -18.02 11.79 -12.96
CA PHE A 4 -17.64 10.60 -12.20
C PHE A 4 -16.81 9.65 -13.06
N LYS A 5 -17.23 9.43 -14.31
CA LYS A 5 -16.55 8.53 -15.24
C LYS A 5 -15.14 9.05 -15.56
N THR A 6 -14.98 10.36 -15.78
CA THR A 6 -13.68 10.98 -16.02
C THR A 6 -12.73 10.79 -14.84
N TRP A 7 -13.16 11.14 -13.63
CA TRP A 7 -12.32 10.99 -12.43
C TRP A 7 -12.01 9.53 -12.11
N PHE A 8 -12.96 8.62 -12.33
CA PHE A 8 -12.75 7.19 -12.17
C PHE A 8 -11.68 6.66 -13.15
N LEU A 9 -11.76 7.05 -14.43
CA LEU A 9 -10.77 6.63 -15.43
C LEU A 9 -9.39 7.21 -15.14
N VAL A 10 -9.30 8.48 -14.74
CA VAL A 10 -8.02 9.10 -14.35
C VAL A 10 -7.39 8.37 -13.15
N GLY A 11 -8.18 8.02 -12.14
CA GLY A 11 -7.69 7.23 -11.00
C GLY A 11 -7.26 5.81 -11.41
N PHE A 12 -8.01 5.17 -12.31
CA PHE A 12 -7.68 3.86 -12.85
C PHE A 12 -6.37 3.88 -13.62
N ASP A 13 -6.21 4.85 -14.53
CA ASP A 13 -4.99 5.05 -15.29
C ASP A 13 -3.82 5.42 -14.38
N HIS A 14 -4.03 6.21 -13.32
CA HIS A 14 -3.00 6.55 -12.36
C HIS A 14 -2.43 5.30 -11.66
N ILE A 15 -3.29 4.41 -11.17
CA ILE A 15 -2.84 3.19 -10.46
C ILE A 15 -2.18 2.19 -11.41
N LEU A 16 -2.69 2.05 -12.65
CA LEU A 16 -2.15 1.12 -13.64
C LEU A 16 -0.95 1.67 -14.43
N ASN A 17 -0.59 2.93 -14.23
CA ASN A 17 0.58 3.52 -14.87
C ASN A 17 1.86 2.80 -14.40
N VAL A 18 2.77 2.57 -15.34
CA VAL A 18 4.12 2.04 -15.03
C VAL A 18 4.86 2.95 -14.03
N ALA A 19 4.60 4.26 -14.07
CA ALA A 19 5.16 5.21 -13.11
C ALA A 19 4.64 5.05 -11.68
N ALA A 20 3.52 4.35 -11.47
CA ALA A 20 2.88 4.12 -10.17
C ALA A 20 2.98 2.65 -9.71
N LEU A 21 3.98 1.91 -10.22
CA LEU A 21 4.20 0.51 -9.83
C LEU A 21 4.44 0.35 -8.32
N ASP A 22 5.00 1.36 -7.67
CA ASP A 22 5.17 1.43 -6.23
C ASP A 22 3.85 1.22 -5.46
N HIS A 23 2.74 1.76 -5.95
CA HIS A 23 1.42 1.61 -5.34
C HIS A 23 0.95 0.14 -5.35
N ILE A 24 1.03 -0.52 -6.51
CA ILE A 24 0.61 -1.92 -6.66
C ILE A 24 1.55 -2.84 -5.86
N LEU A 25 2.86 -2.60 -5.93
CA LEU A 25 3.84 -3.40 -5.20
C LEU A 25 3.67 -3.27 -3.69
N PHE A 26 3.35 -2.08 -3.19
CA PHE A 26 3.07 -1.85 -1.77
C PHE A 26 1.83 -2.62 -1.31
N VAL A 27 0.72 -2.51 -2.03
CA VAL A 27 -0.51 -3.26 -1.70
C VAL A 27 -0.29 -4.77 -1.77
N LEU A 28 0.45 -5.25 -2.78
CA LEU A 28 0.79 -6.67 -2.90
C LEU A 28 1.64 -7.14 -1.70
N ALA A 29 2.66 -6.38 -1.33
CA ALA A 29 3.51 -6.68 -0.17
C ALA A 29 2.69 -6.71 1.13
N LEU A 30 1.67 -5.87 1.29
CA LEU A 30 0.80 -5.90 2.46
C LEU A 30 -0.14 -7.11 2.47
N VAL A 31 -0.75 -7.45 1.34
CA VAL A 31 -1.82 -8.46 1.29
C VAL A 31 -1.29 -9.90 1.25
N VAL A 32 -0.11 -10.15 0.67
CA VAL A 32 0.43 -11.50 0.43
C VAL A 32 0.63 -12.35 1.70
N VAL A 33 0.72 -11.71 2.86
CA VAL A 33 0.84 -12.39 4.17
C VAL A 33 -0.47 -13.03 4.61
N TYR A 34 -1.60 -12.45 4.22
CA TYR A 34 -2.91 -12.87 4.68
C TYR A 34 -3.43 -14.06 3.89
N LYS A 35 -4.09 -15.00 4.59
CA LYS A 35 -4.77 -16.14 3.98
C LYS A 35 -6.18 -15.73 3.55
N PRO A 36 -6.79 -16.39 2.55
CA PRO A 36 -8.16 -16.07 2.09
C PRO A 36 -9.24 -16.15 3.17
N ASN A 37 -9.00 -16.89 4.25
CA ASN A 37 -9.91 -16.97 5.41
C ASN A 37 -9.74 -15.80 6.40
N MET A 38 -8.79 -14.88 6.19
CA MET A 38 -8.48 -13.74 7.06
C MET A 38 -9.02 -12.42 6.52
N ILE A 39 -10.15 -12.45 5.78
CA ILE A 39 -10.75 -11.28 5.13
C ILE A 39 -10.98 -10.11 6.09
N LYS A 40 -11.39 -10.37 7.34
CA LYS A 40 -11.59 -9.32 8.35
C LYS A 40 -10.31 -8.49 8.58
N GLN A 41 -9.15 -9.13 8.59
CA GLN A 41 -7.87 -8.44 8.78
C GLN A 41 -7.48 -7.63 7.55
N ILE A 42 -7.73 -8.16 6.35
CA ILE A 42 -7.50 -7.46 5.08
C ILE A 42 -8.37 -6.19 5.02
N VAL A 43 -9.64 -6.28 5.37
CA VAL A 43 -10.55 -5.12 5.39
C VAL A 43 -10.07 -4.06 6.37
N ILE A 44 -9.69 -4.45 7.60
CA ILE A 44 -9.14 -3.51 8.59
C ILE A 44 -7.88 -2.81 8.05
N LEU A 45 -6.98 -3.57 7.41
CA LEU A 45 -5.76 -3.04 6.83
C LEU A 45 -6.04 -2.02 5.72
N ILE A 46 -6.95 -2.35 4.80
CA ILE A 46 -7.34 -1.44 3.71
C ILE A 46 -7.97 -0.17 4.30
N THR A 47 -8.88 -0.30 5.27
CA THR A 47 -9.51 0.87 5.92
C THR A 47 -8.47 1.73 6.63
N ALA A 48 -7.54 1.14 7.37
CA ALA A 48 -6.48 1.88 8.04
C ALA A 48 -5.57 2.60 7.04
N PHE A 49 -5.23 1.96 5.92
CA PHE A 49 -4.46 2.57 4.84
C PHE A 49 -5.21 3.75 4.21
N THR A 50 -6.49 3.57 3.87
CA THR A 50 -7.32 4.64 3.30
C THR A 50 -7.40 5.83 4.24
N ILE A 51 -7.67 5.60 5.53
CA ILE A 51 -7.74 6.69 6.52
C ILE A 51 -6.40 7.42 6.62
N GLY A 52 -5.29 6.69 6.78
CA GLY A 52 -3.96 7.29 6.88
C GLY A 52 -3.60 8.11 5.65
N HIS A 53 -3.83 7.56 4.46
CA HIS A 53 -3.56 8.23 3.18
C HIS A 53 -4.42 9.49 3.01
N SER A 54 -5.72 9.41 3.28
CA SER A 54 -6.61 10.58 3.22
C SER A 54 -6.19 11.69 4.18
N ILE A 55 -5.78 11.33 5.41
CA ILE A 55 -5.27 12.32 6.38
C ILE A 55 -4.01 13.00 5.83
N THR A 56 -3.05 12.24 5.29
CA THR A 56 -1.83 12.82 4.72
C THR A 56 -2.12 13.74 3.53
N LEU A 57 -3.08 13.38 2.67
CA LEU A 57 -3.52 14.22 1.56
C LEU A 57 -4.17 15.52 2.05
N ILE A 58 -5.02 15.45 3.08
CA ILE A 58 -5.63 16.66 3.67
C ILE A 58 -4.57 17.58 4.24
N ILE A 59 -3.61 17.03 5.00
CA ILE A 59 -2.51 17.80 5.58
C ILE A 59 -1.67 18.46 4.48
N SER A 60 -1.34 17.71 3.42
CA SER A 60 -0.57 18.23 2.29
C SER A 60 -1.33 19.26 1.47
N ALA A 61 -2.64 19.08 1.28
CA ALA A 61 -3.48 20.01 0.51
C ALA A 61 -3.72 21.34 1.24
N LEU A 62 -3.74 21.30 2.58
CA LEU A 62 -3.84 22.49 3.43
C LEU A 62 -2.48 23.15 3.72
N ASP A 63 -1.40 22.61 3.15
CA ASP A 63 -0.01 23.06 3.35
C ASP A 63 0.39 23.18 4.83
N LEU A 64 -0.22 22.35 5.69
CA LEU A 64 0.02 22.38 7.13
C LEU A 64 1.39 21.79 7.50
N ILE A 65 1.86 20.84 6.70
CA ILE A 65 3.16 20.17 6.88
C ILE A 65 3.79 19.98 5.50
N THR A 66 4.87 20.71 5.24
CA THR A 66 5.72 20.50 4.06
C THR A 66 6.86 19.56 4.40
N TYR A 67 7.02 18.49 3.64
CA TYR A 67 8.11 17.55 3.78
C TYR A 67 8.90 17.43 2.49
N ASP A 68 10.18 17.08 2.57
CA ASP A 68 11.01 16.91 1.37
C ASP A 68 10.54 15.68 0.58
N GLN A 69 10.04 15.94 -0.63
CA GLN A 69 9.55 14.92 -1.55
C GLN A 69 10.60 13.83 -1.83
N LYS A 70 11.90 14.19 -1.86
CA LYS A 70 12.99 13.22 -2.10
C LYS A 70 13.07 12.17 -1.00
N VAL A 71 12.80 12.55 0.24
CA VAL A 71 12.84 11.63 1.37
C VAL A 71 11.65 10.67 1.31
N ILE A 72 10.46 11.14 0.90
CA ILE A 72 9.28 10.29 0.71
C ILE A 72 9.51 9.31 -0.44
N GLU A 73 9.98 9.79 -1.59
CA GLU A 73 10.29 8.98 -2.77
C GLU A 73 11.33 7.89 -2.48
N PHE A 74 12.27 8.15 -1.58
CA PHE A 74 13.22 7.13 -1.11
C PHE A 74 12.61 6.16 -0.09
N ALA A 75 11.75 6.65 0.80
CA ALA A 75 11.12 5.85 1.84
C ALA A 75 10.14 4.81 1.28
N ILE A 76 9.43 5.11 0.19
CA ILE A 76 8.48 4.19 -0.45
C ILE A 76 9.16 2.86 -0.87
N PRO A 77 10.18 2.84 -1.76
CA PRO A 77 10.82 1.59 -2.16
C PRO A 77 11.51 0.89 -0.98
N LEU A 78 12.10 1.65 -0.04
CA LEU A 78 12.71 1.09 1.16
C LEU A 78 11.69 0.31 2.01
N THR A 79 10.51 0.87 2.25
CA THR A 79 9.45 0.21 3.04
C THR A 79 8.86 -0.99 2.31
N ILE A 80 8.73 -0.95 0.98
CA ILE A 80 8.33 -2.12 0.17
C ILE A 80 9.33 -3.27 0.33
N VAL A 81 10.62 -2.99 0.23
CA VAL A 81 11.69 -4.00 0.40
C VAL A 81 11.66 -4.60 1.81
N LEU A 82 11.60 -3.76 2.84
CA LEU A 82 11.54 -4.22 4.23
C LEU A 82 10.31 -5.07 4.51
N THR A 83 9.14 -4.66 4.01
CA THR A 83 7.89 -5.42 4.14
C THR A 83 8.00 -6.77 3.44
N SER A 84 8.53 -6.78 2.21
CA SER A 84 8.72 -8.01 1.44
C SER A 84 9.68 -8.98 2.12
N LEU A 85 10.78 -8.49 2.69
CA LEU A 85 11.73 -9.29 3.46
C LEU A 85 11.06 -9.89 4.71
N ASN A 86 10.31 -9.08 5.47
CA ASN A 86 9.57 -9.54 6.63
C ASN A 86 8.57 -10.66 6.26
N ASN A 87 7.89 -10.53 5.11
CA ASN A 87 6.96 -11.54 4.62
C ASN A 87 7.64 -12.88 4.32
N ILE A 88 8.79 -12.84 3.65
CA ILE A 88 9.58 -14.05 3.32
C ILE A 88 10.06 -14.74 4.60
N ILE A 89 10.56 -13.97 5.56
CA ILE A 89 11.04 -14.51 6.85
C ILE A 89 9.90 -15.17 7.62
N ASN A 90 8.75 -14.51 7.73
CA ASN A 90 7.58 -15.03 8.43
C ASN A 90 7.01 -16.28 7.75
N ARG A 91 6.98 -16.32 6.40
CA ARG A 91 6.56 -17.51 5.66
C ARG A 91 7.49 -18.70 5.89
N LYS A 92 8.82 -18.49 5.88
CA LYS A 92 9.79 -19.56 6.21
C LYS A 92 9.55 -20.13 7.62
N LYS A 93 9.24 -19.27 8.59
CA LYS A 93 8.92 -19.68 9.97
C LYS A 93 7.63 -20.50 10.03
N GLU A 94 6.57 -20.09 9.32
CA GLU A 94 5.32 -20.87 9.22
C GLU A 94 5.57 -22.27 8.63
N ILE A 95 6.32 -22.36 7.52
CA ILE A 95 6.62 -23.64 6.87
C ILE A 95 7.41 -24.57 7.80
N LYS A 96 8.46 -24.06 8.47
CA LYS A 96 9.27 -24.86 9.39
C LYS A 96 8.44 -25.45 10.54
N LYS A 97 7.47 -24.68 11.05
CA LYS A 97 6.55 -25.12 12.11
C LYS A 97 5.55 -26.17 11.63
N ALA A 98 5.22 -26.22 10.34
CA ALA A 98 4.31 -27.22 9.78
C ALA A 98 4.98 -28.58 9.49
N VAL A 99 6.32 -28.62 9.42
CA VAL A 99 7.11 -29.83 9.11
C VAL A 99 7.74 -30.47 10.36
N THR A 100 7.71 -29.79 11.51
CA THR A 100 8.17 -30.33 12.82
C THR A 100 6.97 -30.74 13.66
#